data_AF-A0A0G0S2E0-F1
#
_entry.id   AF-A0A0G0S2E0-F1
#
_cell.length_a   1.000
_cell.length_b   1.000
_cell.length_c   1.000
_cell.angle_alpha   90.00
_cell.angle_beta   90.00
_cell.angle_gamma   90.00
#
_symmetry.space_group_name_H-M   'P 1'
#
loop_
_entity.id
_entity.type
_entity.pdbx_description
1 polymer ?
#
loop_
_entity_poly.entity_id
_entity_poly.type
_entity_poly.pdbx_seq_one_letter_code
_entity_poly.pdbx_strand_id
1 'polypeptide(L)' 'MKKAKKIPDNQIIIYNTEDGEVKIEARMKDETVWLTQDQMADLFDKAKSTINEH' A
#
# COMPACT_ATOMS: atom_id res chain seq x y z
N MET A 1 26.68 6.92 14.68
CA MET A 1 25.74 5.78 14.76
C MET A 1 24.32 6.30 14.47
N LYS A 2 23.77 6.04 13.29
CA LYS A 2 22.39 6.47 12.94
C LYS A 2 21.41 5.40 13.45
N LYS A 3 20.53 5.74 14.39
CA LYS A 3 19.49 4.82 14.88
C LYS A 3 18.50 4.58 13.74
N ALA A 4 18.33 3.32 13.32
CA ALA A 4 17.26 2.93 12.43
C ALA A 4 15.92 3.25 13.12
N LYS A 5 15.09 4.06 12.46
CA LYS A 5 13.75 4.41 12.94
C LYS A 5 12.92 3.12 12.86
N LYS A 6 12.69 2.46 14.00
CA LYS A 6 11.81 1.30 14.08
C LYS A 6 10.40 1.74 13.69
N ILE A 7 9.91 1.25 12.56
CA ILE A 7 8.55 1.52 12.08
C ILE A 7 7.58 0.72 12.98
N PRO A 8 6.62 1.36 13.67
CA PRO A 8 5.62 0.63 14.45
C PRO A 8 4.74 -0.23 13.52
N ASP A 9 4.40 -1.46 13.94
CA ASP A 9 3.63 -2.46 13.16
C ASP A 9 2.24 -2.02 12.67
N ASN A 10 1.81 -0.81 13.01
CA ASN A 10 0.49 -0.24 12.72
C ASN A 10 0.57 1.08 11.94
N GLN A 11 1.66 1.34 11.21
CA GLN A 11 1.76 2.53 10.38
C GLN A 11 0.81 2.41 9.18
N ILE A 12 -0.20 3.28 9.13
CA ILE A 12 -1.09 3.45 7.98
C ILE A 12 -0.33 4.28 6.95
N ILE A 13 -0.01 3.68 5.80
CA ILE A 13 0.44 4.46 4.64
C ILE A 13 -0.79 5.01 3.93
N ILE A 14 -0.75 6.27 3.53
CA ILE A 14 -1.72 6.89 2.62
C ILE A 14 -1.00 7.12 1.29
N TYR A 15 -1.35 6.34 0.27
CA TYR A 15 -0.98 6.65 -1.11
C TYR A 15 -2.04 7.59 -1.69
N ASN A 16 -1.59 8.60 -2.44
CA ASN A 16 -2.42 9.42 -3.30
C ASN A 16 -1.98 9.15 -4.75
N THR A 17 -2.92 8.96 -5.66
CA THR A 17 -2.63 8.98 -7.10
C THR A 17 -2.15 10.37 -7.51
N GLU A 18 -1.55 10.53 -8.69
CA GLU A 18 -1.10 11.84 -9.20
C GLU A 18 -2.23 12.88 -9.21
N ASP A 19 -3.47 12.43 -9.37
CA ASP A 19 -4.68 13.26 -9.32
C ASP A 19 -5.21 13.54 -7.90
N GLY A 20 -4.59 12.96 -6.87
CA GLY A 20 -4.92 13.20 -5.46
C GLY A 20 -6.19 12.52 -4.95
N GLU A 21 -6.87 11.72 -5.77
CA GLU A 21 -8.21 11.19 -5.45
C GLU A 21 -8.20 9.90 -4.63
N VAL A 22 -7.25 9.00 -4.91
CA VAL A 22 -7.27 7.67 -4.29
C VAL A 22 -6.50 7.69 -2.99
N LYS A 23 -7.18 7.52 -1.86
CA LYS A 23 -6.58 7.39 -0.52
C LYS A 23 -6.59 5.92 -0.08
N ILE A 24 -5.45 5.23 -0.19
CA ILE A 24 -5.35 3.82 0.23
C ILE A 24 -4.77 3.71 1.63
N GLU A 25 -5.45 3.01 2.53
CA GLU A 25 -4.97 2.71 3.88
C GLU A 25 -4.37 1.30 3.95
N ALA A 26 -3.04 1.24 4.11
CA ALA A 26 -2.28 -0.02 4.11
C ALA A 26 -1.57 -0.26 5.43
N ARG A 27 -1.40 -1.54 5.82
CA ARG A 27 -0.60 -1.93 6.99
C ARG A 27 0.84 -2.24 6.60
N MET A 28 1.80 -1.63 7.28
CA MET A 28 3.22 -1.94 7.19
C MET A 28 3.63 -2.95 8.27
N LYS A 29 4.26 -4.05 7.87
CA LYS A 29 4.87 -5.01 8.79
C LYS A 29 6.13 -5.59 8.18
N ASP A 30 7.25 -5.62 8.92
CA ASP A 30 8.52 -6.21 8.47
C ASP A 30 8.94 -5.71 7.06
N GLU A 31 8.80 -4.40 6.82
CA GLU A 31 9.06 -3.75 5.51
C GLU A 31 8.16 -4.25 4.36
N THR A 32 7.14 -5.04 4.68
CA THR A 32 6.11 -5.53 3.75
C THR A 32 4.83 -4.72 3.91
N VAL A 33 4.26 -4.31 2.78
CA VAL A 33 2.96 -3.64 2.73
C VAL A 33 1.87 -4.67 2.48
N TRP A 34 0.87 -4.70 3.35
CA TRP A 34 -0.29 -5.57 3.22
C TRP A 34 -1.45 -4.78 2.62
N LEU A 35 -1.87 -5.19 1.42
CA LEU A 35 -2.97 -4.62 0.66
C LEU A 35 -3.99 -5.72 0.31
N THR A 36 -5.27 -5.35 0.22
CA THR A 36 -6.25 -6.19 -0.45
C THR A 36 -6.07 -6.12 -1.97
N GLN A 37 -6.62 -7.09 -2.71
CA GLN A 37 -6.60 -7.04 -4.18
C GLN A 37 -7.30 -5.78 -4.74
N ASP A 38 -8.35 -5.32 -4.07
CA ASP A 38 -9.07 -4.10 -4.47
C ASP A 38 -8.18 -2.86 -4.29
N GLN A 39 -7.46 -2.79 -3.17
CA GLN A 39 -6.49 -1.71 -2.95
C GLN A 39 -5.33 -1.75 -3.94
N MET A 40 -4.86 -2.93 -4.35
CA MET A 40 -3.85 -3.01 -5.43
C MET A 40 -4.41 -2.56 -6.78
N ALA A 41 -5.66 -2.92 -7.09
CA ALA A 41 -6.35 -2.48 -8.30
C ALA A 41 -6.43 -0.94 -8.35
N ASP A 42 -6.83 -0.31 -7.24
CA ASP A 42 -6.92 1.15 -7.10
C ASP A 42 -5.53 1.83 -7.15
N LEU A 43 -4.50 1.22 -6.56
CA LEU A 43 -3.15 1.79 -6.52
C LEU A 43 -2.49 1.85 -7.90
N PHE A 44 -2.65 0.79 -8.69
CA PHE A 44 -1.99 0.63 -9.98
C PHE A 44 -2.87 1.02 -11.16
N ASP A 45 -4.10 1.49 -10.90
CA ASP A 45 -5.12 1.77 -11.90
C ASP A 45 -5.27 0.58 -12.86
N LYS A 46 -5.54 -0.59 -12.27
CA LYS A 46 -5.75 -1.85 -12.99
C LYS A 46 -7.01 -2.54 -12.52
N ALA A 47 -7.58 -3.36 -13.41
CA ALA A 47 -8.67 -4.24 -13.02
C ALA A 47 -8.19 -5.29 -12.00
N LYS A 48 -9.04 -5.63 -11.04
CA LYS A 48 -8.79 -6.72 -10.07
C LYS A 48 -8.44 -8.05 -10.75
N SER A 49 -8.99 -8.31 -11.94
CA SER A 49 -8.68 -9.48 -12.75
C SER A 49 -7.20 -9.53 -13.15
N THR A 50 -6.59 -8.39 -13.48
CA THR A 50 -5.16 -8.28 -13.81
C THR A 50 -4.28 -8.57 -12.59
N ILE A 51 -4.75 -8.24 -11.39
CA ILE A 51 -4.05 -8.54 -10.13
C ILE A 51 -4.14 -10.03 -9.76
N ASN A 52 -5.17 -10.75 -10.25
CA ASN A 52 -5.45 -12.16 -9.94
C ASN A 52 -5.01 -13.13 -11.05
N GLU A 53 -4.36 -12.64 -12.11
CA GLU A 53 -3.86 -13.49 -13.19
C GLU A 53 -2.61 -14.27 -12.72
N HIS A 54 -2.50 -15.56 -13.06
CA HIS A 54 -1.40 -16.46 -12.65
C HIS A 54 -0.67 -17.04 -13.86
#